data_AF-A0A8H6HYZ8-F1
#
_entry.id   AF-A0A8H6HYZ8-F1
#
_cell.length_a   1.000
_cell.length_b   1.000
_cell.length_c   1.000
_cell.angle_alpha   90.00
_cell.angle_beta   90.00
_cell.angle_gamma   90.00
#
_symmetry.space_group_name_H-M   'P 1'
#
loop_
_entity.id
_entity.type
_entity.pdbx_description
1 polymer ?
#
loop_
_entity_poly.entity_id
_entity_poly.type
_entity_poly.pdbx_seq_one_letter_code
_entity_poly.pdbx_strand_id
1 'polypeptide(L)'
;MAPALTLEQVETRPETPSKLSLAKDAAQAGIQENYDGQYRFAPIEEAQVSRAMIKRYFNTMYDRAISDIVIVGAGSAGLSCAYSLATRRPDLKITIIEAGVAPGGGAWLGGQLMTPMVIRKPADGFLRELGVPYEDEGNFVVVKHAALFTSTLLSKVLALDNVVLMNATAVEDLIVHEDYSGKQRVAGVVTNWTLVALNHDTQSCMDPNTITAPVIISATGHDGPMGAFSAKRLVSTGLLKELGNMRGLDMNRAEPAIVNGTREVVPGLILTGMELSEHDGSNRMGPTFGAMIGSGIKASWEATRILDNARVVNGKVVG
;
A
#
# COMPACT_ATOMS: atom_id res chain seq x y z
N MET A 1 43.22 -7.13 38.91
CA MET A 1 42.08 -7.88 39.48
C MET A 1 41.07 -6.87 40.01
N ALA A 2 39.96 -6.71 39.29
CA ALA A 2 38.72 -6.13 39.76
C ALA A 2 37.61 -7.09 39.25
N PRO A 3 36.62 -7.47 40.06
CA PRO A 3 35.75 -8.59 39.73
C PRO A 3 34.69 -8.17 38.71
N ALA A 4 34.36 -9.11 37.82
CA ALA A 4 33.27 -9.01 36.86
C ALA A 4 31.93 -9.03 37.61
N LEU A 5 31.08 -8.03 37.34
CA LEU A 5 29.67 -8.05 37.72
C LEU A 5 28.89 -8.72 36.60
N THR A 6 28.40 -9.93 36.88
CA THR A 6 27.47 -10.69 36.04
C THR A 6 26.13 -9.96 35.98
N LEU A 7 25.68 -9.65 34.76
CA LEU A 7 24.31 -9.24 34.48
C LEU A 7 23.39 -10.43 34.76
N GLU A 8 22.64 -10.35 35.86
CA GLU A 8 21.52 -11.26 36.10
C GLU A 8 20.45 -11.09 35.02
N GLN A 9 19.98 -12.22 34.50
CA GLN A 9 18.88 -12.33 33.55
C GLN A 9 17.59 -11.82 34.21
N VAL A 10 17.11 -10.66 33.79
CA VAL A 10 15.72 -10.25 34.05
C VAL A 10 14.85 -10.78 32.92
N GLU A 11 14.46 -12.04 33.02
CA GLU A 11 13.26 -12.54 32.35
C GLU A 11 12.03 -12.03 33.11
N THR A 12 11.53 -10.86 32.73
CA THR A 12 10.15 -10.49 33.02
C THR A 12 9.52 -9.94 31.75
N ARG A 13 8.67 -10.74 31.10
CA ARG A 13 7.70 -10.21 30.13
C ARG A 13 6.88 -9.13 30.85
N PRO A 14 6.75 -7.90 30.32
CA PRO A 14 5.80 -6.97 30.88
C PRO A 14 4.40 -7.53 30.62
N GLU A 15 3.71 -7.94 31.68
CA GLU A 15 2.28 -8.22 31.61
C GLU A 15 1.57 -6.97 31.10
N THR A 16 0.71 -7.14 30.10
CA THR A 16 -0.15 -6.05 29.62
C THR A 16 -1.16 -5.77 30.72
N PRO A 17 -1.27 -4.54 31.25
CA PRO A 17 -2.18 -4.26 32.36
C PRO A 17 -3.62 -4.61 31.97
N SER A 18 -4.34 -5.32 32.85
CA SER A 18 -5.75 -5.62 32.60
C SER A 18 -6.56 -4.33 32.50
N LYS A 19 -7.61 -4.31 31.66
CA LYS A 19 -8.51 -3.15 31.48
C LYS A 19 -9.06 -2.58 32.80
N LEU A 20 -9.16 -3.40 33.85
CA LEU A 20 -9.63 -3.00 35.18
C LEU A 20 -8.60 -2.18 35.98
N SER A 21 -7.30 -2.37 35.75
CA SER A 21 -6.23 -1.59 36.42
C SER A 21 -6.14 -0.16 35.89
N LEU A 22 -6.23 0.00 34.56
CA LEU A 22 -6.20 1.30 33.88
C LEU A 22 -7.35 2.24 34.31
N ALA A 23 -8.53 1.69 34.62
CA ALA A 23 -9.68 2.46 35.06
C ALA A 23 -9.54 3.02 36.49
N LYS A 24 -8.78 2.34 37.38
CA LYS A 24 -8.54 2.81 38.75
C LYS A 24 -7.50 3.93 38.80
N ASP A 25 -6.45 3.85 37.98
CA ASP A 25 -5.41 4.88 37.90
C ASP A 25 -5.93 6.19 37.27
N ALA A 26 -6.91 6.10 36.37
CA ALA A 26 -7.54 7.26 35.72
C ALA A 26 -8.27 8.19 36.72
N ALA A 27 -8.93 7.63 37.74
CA ALA A 27 -9.56 8.41 38.80
C ALA A 27 -8.54 9.09 39.74
N GLN A 28 -7.31 8.57 39.81
CA GLN A 28 -6.24 9.06 40.68
C GLN A 28 -5.49 10.27 40.08
N ALA A 29 -5.53 10.45 38.76
CA ALA A 29 -4.84 11.55 38.05
C ALA A 29 -5.74 12.78 37.76
N GLY A 30 -6.98 12.80 38.26
CA GLY A 30 -7.92 13.90 38.02
C GLY A 30 -8.34 14.04 36.55
N ILE A 31 -8.31 12.94 35.79
CA ILE A 31 -8.76 12.90 34.39
C ILE A 31 -10.25 13.21 34.37
N GLN A 32 -10.65 14.15 33.52
CA GLN A 32 -12.02 14.63 33.47
C GLN A 32 -12.43 14.94 32.03
N GLU A 33 -13.46 14.25 31.55
CA GLU A 33 -14.17 14.62 30.32
C GLU A 33 -15.27 15.62 30.69
N ASN A 34 -14.94 16.91 30.66
CA ASN A 34 -15.89 17.97 30.97
C ASN A 34 -15.72 19.15 30.00
N TYR A 35 -16.69 19.33 29.12
CA TYR A 35 -16.69 20.36 28.08
C TYR A 35 -17.04 21.78 28.58
N ASP A 36 -17.47 21.93 29.84
CA ASP A 36 -17.74 23.22 30.49
C ASP A 36 -16.46 23.89 31.05
N GLY A 37 -15.29 23.56 30.48
CA GLY A 37 -14.01 24.19 30.82
C GLY A 37 -13.19 23.47 31.89
N GLN A 38 -13.57 22.26 32.31
CA GLN A 38 -12.79 21.43 33.25
C GLN A 38 -12.19 20.18 32.59
N TYR A 39 -12.08 20.16 31.27
CA TYR A 39 -11.51 19.03 30.54
C TYR A 39 -10.04 18.81 30.95
N ARG A 40 -9.68 17.59 31.36
CA ARG A 40 -8.32 17.24 31.78
C ARG A 40 -7.92 15.85 31.28
N PHE A 41 -6.82 15.81 30.52
CA PHE A 41 -6.17 14.56 30.11
C PHE A 41 -5.31 13.98 31.24
N ALA A 42 -4.94 12.70 31.11
CA ALA A 42 -3.87 12.12 31.92
C ALA A 42 -2.56 12.91 31.70
N PRO A 43 -1.70 13.06 32.74
CA PRO A 43 -0.37 13.62 32.56
C PRO A 43 0.49 12.73 31.65
N ILE A 44 1.37 13.36 30.88
CA ILE A 44 2.27 12.69 29.93
C ILE A 44 3.55 13.50 29.77
N GLU A 45 4.67 12.83 29.47
CA GLU A 45 5.96 13.43 29.13
C GLU A 45 6.26 13.24 27.63
N GLU A 46 6.93 14.20 26.99
CA GLU A 46 7.19 14.17 25.54
C GLU A 46 8.00 12.93 25.12
N ALA A 47 8.92 12.49 25.97
CA ALA A 47 9.73 11.29 25.74
C ALA A 47 8.90 10.01 25.69
N GLN A 48 7.76 9.95 26.39
CA GLN A 48 6.85 8.80 26.32
C GLN A 48 6.20 8.70 24.94
N VAL A 49 5.80 9.85 24.36
CA VAL A 49 5.21 9.92 23.02
C VAL A 49 6.26 9.54 21.96
N SER A 50 7.47 10.10 22.03
CA SER A 50 8.56 9.79 21.10
C SER A 50 8.91 8.29 21.11
N ARG A 51 9.14 7.72 22.30
CA ARG A 51 9.43 6.27 22.46
C ARG A 51 8.29 5.40 21.95
N ALA A 52 7.04 5.81 22.17
CA ALA A 52 5.87 5.06 21.72
C ALA A 52 5.82 4.95 20.19
N MET A 53 6.13 6.03 19.46
CA MET A 53 6.16 6.04 18.00
C MET A 53 7.38 5.28 17.45
N ILE A 54 8.59 5.61 17.92
CA ILE A 54 9.84 4.99 17.47
C ILE A 54 9.77 3.47 17.62
N LYS A 55 9.39 2.97 18.80
CA LYS A 55 9.32 1.53 19.05
C LYS A 55 8.40 0.82 18.06
N ARG A 56 7.21 1.38 17.79
CA ARG A 56 6.23 0.75 16.89
C ARG A 56 6.72 0.80 15.45
N TYR A 57 7.19 1.96 14.98
CA TYR A 57 7.62 2.13 13.61
C TYR A 57 8.83 1.23 13.27
N PHE A 58 9.85 1.21 14.12
CA PHE A 58 11.03 0.36 13.88
C PHE A 58 10.75 -1.13 14.04
N ASN A 59 9.83 -1.53 14.93
CA ASN A 59 9.38 -2.92 14.98
C ASN A 59 8.65 -3.33 13.69
N THR A 60 7.80 -2.45 13.16
CA THR A 60 7.13 -2.65 11.86
C THR A 60 8.13 -2.73 10.72
N MET A 61 9.12 -1.83 10.66
CA MET A 61 10.17 -1.89 9.64
C MET A 61 10.99 -3.18 9.74
N TYR A 62 11.36 -3.59 10.96
CA TYR A 62 12.09 -4.84 11.19
C TYR A 62 11.29 -6.06 10.73
N ASP A 63 10.00 -6.13 11.08
CA ASP A 63 9.10 -7.22 10.65
C ASP A 63 8.88 -7.23 9.12
N ARG A 64 8.81 -6.05 8.49
CA ARG A 64 8.46 -5.89 7.07
C ARG A 64 9.64 -5.75 6.13
N ALA A 65 10.88 -5.84 6.63
CA ALA A 65 12.07 -6.00 5.79
C ALA A 65 11.96 -7.23 4.85
N ILE A 66 11.19 -8.25 5.27
CA ILE A 66 10.72 -9.34 4.42
C ILE A 66 9.19 -9.37 4.49
N SER A 67 8.53 -9.25 3.34
CA SER A 67 7.08 -9.34 3.20
C SER A 67 6.70 -10.43 2.20
N ASP A 68 5.48 -10.96 2.30
CA ASP A 68 4.97 -11.88 1.27
C ASP A 68 4.55 -11.11 0.02
N ILE A 69 4.01 -9.91 0.22
CA ILE A 69 3.56 -9.04 -0.87
C ILE A 69 3.93 -7.60 -0.54
N VAL A 70 4.45 -6.88 -1.54
CA VAL A 70 4.57 -5.43 -1.51
C VAL A 70 3.63 -4.82 -2.54
N ILE A 71 2.81 -3.85 -2.13
CA ILE A 71 1.95 -3.06 -3.02
C ILE A 71 2.54 -1.65 -3.10
N VAL A 72 2.88 -1.20 -4.30
CA VAL A 72 3.45 0.14 -4.55
C VAL A 72 2.36 1.06 -5.07
N GLY A 73 1.99 2.06 -4.27
CA GLY A 73 0.90 3.00 -4.53
C GLY A 73 -0.42 2.59 -3.87
N ALA A 74 -0.88 3.38 -2.92
CA ALA A 74 -2.15 3.26 -2.21
C ALA A 74 -3.28 4.05 -2.91
N GLY A 75 -3.31 4.02 -4.25
CA GLY A 75 -4.44 4.53 -5.04
C GLY A 75 -5.64 3.59 -5.01
N SER A 76 -6.71 3.91 -5.75
CA SER A 76 -7.92 3.07 -5.82
C SER A 76 -7.65 1.63 -6.25
N ALA A 77 -6.75 1.40 -7.21
CA ALA A 77 -6.38 0.04 -7.64
C ALA A 77 -5.56 -0.70 -6.58
N GLY A 78 -4.54 -0.06 -6.00
CA GLY A 78 -3.70 -0.65 -4.96
C GLY A 78 -4.47 -0.98 -3.69
N LEU A 79 -5.34 -0.08 -3.22
CA LEU A 79 -6.21 -0.31 -2.07
C LEU A 79 -7.26 -1.40 -2.33
N SER A 80 -7.84 -1.45 -3.54
CA SER A 80 -8.79 -2.52 -3.90
C SER A 80 -8.09 -3.89 -3.93
N CYS A 81 -6.85 -3.92 -4.43
CA CYS A 81 -6.00 -5.10 -4.39
C CYS A 81 -5.71 -5.53 -2.94
N ALA A 82 -5.23 -4.60 -2.11
CA ALA A 82 -4.91 -4.85 -0.71
C ALA A 82 -6.10 -5.43 0.05
N TYR A 83 -7.28 -4.81 -0.06
CA TYR A 83 -8.49 -5.27 0.62
C TYR A 83 -8.91 -6.68 0.17
N SER A 84 -9.01 -6.91 -1.14
CA SER A 84 -9.43 -8.21 -1.69
C SER A 84 -8.47 -9.33 -1.34
N LEU A 85 -7.17 -9.04 -1.31
CA LEU A 85 -6.11 -9.99 -1.00
C LEU A 85 -6.05 -10.31 0.50
N ALA A 86 -5.91 -9.28 1.33
CA ALA A 86 -5.76 -9.40 2.77
C ALA A 86 -6.96 -10.10 3.42
N THR A 87 -8.17 -9.82 2.93
CA THR A 87 -9.39 -10.48 3.42
C THR A 87 -9.42 -11.98 3.11
N ARG A 88 -8.92 -12.40 1.94
CA ARG A 88 -8.90 -13.81 1.52
C ARG A 88 -7.68 -14.59 2.04
N ARG A 89 -6.60 -13.88 2.38
CA ARG A 89 -5.30 -14.44 2.79
C ARG A 89 -4.79 -13.74 4.05
N PRO A 90 -5.46 -13.94 5.20
CA PRO A 90 -5.06 -13.33 6.47
C PRO A 90 -3.68 -13.82 6.98
N ASP A 91 -3.16 -14.90 6.39
CA ASP A 91 -1.83 -15.46 6.67
C ASP A 91 -0.67 -14.65 6.07
N LEU A 92 -0.93 -13.82 5.05
CA LEU A 92 0.12 -13.13 4.30
C LEU A 92 0.48 -11.76 4.90
N LYS A 93 1.76 -11.47 4.99
CA LYS A 93 2.30 -10.14 5.28
C LYS A 93 2.21 -9.24 4.05
N ILE A 94 1.25 -8.32 4.05
CA ILE A 94 1.04 -7.34 2.98
C ILE A 94 1.57 -5.98 3.42
N THR A 95 2.52 -5.44 2.66
CA THR A 95 3.15 -4.14 2.94
C THR A 95 2.85 -3.16 1.81
N ILE A 96 2.15 -2.08 2.11
CA ILE A 96 1.79 -1.03 1.16
C ILE A 96 2.79 0.11 1.30
N ILE A 97 3.45 0.48 0.20
CA ILE A 97 4.36 1.63 0.13
C ILE A 97 3.65 2.75 -0.63
N GLU A 98 3.49 3.90 0.00
CA GLU A 98 2.82 5.07 -0.57
C GLU A 98 3.72 6.30 -0.47
N ALA A 99 3.97 6.94 -1.62
CA ALA A 99 4.85 8.11 -1.68
C ALA A 99 4.22 9.35 -1.03
N GLY A 100 2.91 9.53 -1.17
CA GLY A 100 2.20 10.62 -0.52
C GLY A 100 2.15 10.46 0.99
N VAL A 101 2.10 11.59 1.71
CA VAL A 101 1.68 11.57 3.13
C VAL A 101 0.25 11.04 3.23
N ALA A 102 -0.64 11.50 2.34
CA ALA A 102 -2.01 11.03 2.27
C ALA A 102 -2.14 9.91 1.22
N PRO A 103 -2.58 8.70 1.59
CA PRO A 103 -2.94 7.66 0.63
C PRO A 103 -4.24 8.02 -0.13
N GLY A 104 -4.65 7.16 -1.07
CA GLY A 104 -5.86 7.32 -1.88
C GLY A 104 -5.59 7.75 -3.33
N GLY A 105 -4.38 8.26 -3.61
CA GLY A 105 -3.98 8.72 -4.95
C GLY A 105 -4.99 9.70 -5.54
N GLY A 106 -5.37 9.49 -6.81
CA GLY A 106 -6.35 10.33 -7.51
C GLY A 106 -7.82 10.10 -7.12
N ALA A 107 -8.14 9.19 -6.20
CA ALA A 107 -9.51 8.81 -5.87
C ALA A 107 -10.17 9.70 -4.80
N TRP A 108 -9.65 10.90 -4.56
CA TRP A 108 -10.28 11.88 -3.67
C TRP A 108 -11.34 12.73 -4.36
N LEU A 109 -11.30 12.80 -5.69
CA LEU A 109 -12.20 13.60 -6.53
C LEU A 109 -12.68 12.79 -7.74
N GLY A 110 -13.72 13.29 -8.38
CA GLY A 110 -14.12 12.93 -9.75
C GLY A 110 -13.34 13.75 -10.78
N GLY A 111 -13.96 14.00 -11.93
CA GLY A 111 -13.36 14.83 -12.98
C GLY A 111 -13.36 16.31 -12.64
N GLN A 112 -12.33 17.04 -13.07
CA GLN A 112 -12.29 18.52 -13.02
C GLN A 112 -12.58 19.11 -11.63
N LEU A 113 -12.05 18.49 -10.58
CA LEU A 113 -12.27 18.86 -9.17
C LEU A 113 -13.71 18.69 -8.66
N MET A 114 -14.61 18.10 -9.45
CA MET A 114 -15.93 17.68 -8.98
C MET A 114 -15.79 16.48 -8.04
N THR A 115 -16.84 16.21 -7.28
CA THR A 115 -16.83 15.20 -6.21
C THR A 115 -17.40 13.83 -6.55
N PRO A 116 -18.46 13.67 -7.39
CA PRO A 116 -19.07 12.37 -7.62
C PRO A 116 -18.10 11.36 -8.27
N MET A 117 -18.18 10.10 -7.83
CA MET A 117 -17.39 9.00 -8.36
C MET A 117 -18.29 8.07 -9.16
N VAL A 118 -18.11 8.08 -10.48
CA VAL A 118 -18.84 7.22 -11.42
C VAL A 118 -18.14 5.86 -11.51
N ILE A 119 -18.92 4.78 -11.36
CA ILE A 119 -18.44 3.40 -11.43
C ILE A 119 -19.37 2.61 -12.34
N ARG A 120 -18.85 2.07 -13.45
CA ARG A 120 -19.61 1.19 -14.35
C ARG A 120 -19.82 -0.20 -13.74
N LYS A 121 -20.97 -0.81 -14.01
CA LYS A 121 -21.26 -2.19 -13.61
C LYS A 121 -20.35 -3.18 -14.37
N PRO A 122 -19.90 -4.30 -13.77
CA PRO A 122 -20.34 -4.86 -12.49
C PRO A 122 -19.51 -4.45 -11.24
N ALA A 123 -18.72 -3.36 -11.32
CA ALA A 123 -17.84 -2.97 -10.19
C ALA A 123 -18.60 -2.43 -8.96
N ASP A 124 -19.89 -2.14 -9.10
CA ASP A 124 -20.83 -1.85 -8.01
C ASP A 124 -20.96 -3.02 -7.01
N GLY A 125 -20.64 -4.26 -7.42
CA GLY A 125 -20.53 -5.39 -6.50
C GLY A 125 -19.56 -5.16 -5.36
N PHE A 126 -18.45 -4.48 -5.64
CA PHE A 126 -17.44 -4.15 -4.62
C PHE A 126 -17.93 -3.05 -3.66
N LEU A 127 -18.74 -2.11 -4.15
CA LEU A 127 -19.35 -1.09 -3.27
C LEU A 127 -20.29 -1.73 -2.24
N ARG A 128 -21.08 -2.73 -2.66
CA ARG A 128 -21.92 -3.51 -1.74
C ARG A 128 -21.10 -4.24 -0.69
N GLU A 129 -20.00 -4.87 -1.08
CA GLU A 129 -19.08 -5.54 -0.15
C GLU A 129 -18.49 -4.57 0.89
N LEU A 130 -18.12 -3.36 0.46
CA LEU A 130 -17.60 -2.32 1.35
C LEU A 130 -18.70 -1.60 2.16
N GLY A 131 -19.98 -1.74 1.80
CA GLY A 131 -21.06 -0.95 2.37
C GLY A 131 -20.99 0.54 2.00
N VAL A 132 -20.45 0.88 0.83
CA VAL A 132 -20.42 2.25 0.32
C VAL A 132 -21.74 2.53 -0.41
N PRO A 133 -22.55 3.51 0.03
CA PRO A 133 -23.81 3.83 -0.64
C PRO A 133 -23.57 4.51 -1.98
N TYR A 134 -24.45 4.22 -2.94
CA TYR A 134 -24.42 4.78 -4.29
C TYR A 134 -25.84 4.94 -4.84
N GLU A 135 -25.96 5.79 -5.86
CA GLU A 135 -27.16 5.96 -6.68
C GLU A 135 -27.02 5.09 -7.94
N ASP A 136 -28.05 4.29 -8.27
CA ASP A 136 -28.03 3.38 -9.43
C ASP A 136 -28.64 4.07 -10.66
N GLU A 137 -27.84 4.19 -11.72
CA GLU A 137 -28.17 4.87 -12.98
C GLU A 137 -28.23 3.87 -14.16
N GLY A 138 -28.56 2.61 -13.88
CA GLY A 138 -28.67 1.55 -14.88
C GLY A 138 -27.33 0.89 -15.18
N ASN A 139 -26.59 1.37 -16.19
CA ASN A 139 -25.32 0.76 -16.61
C ASN A 139 -24.12 1.14 -15.72
N PHE A 140 -24.32 2.11 -14.83
CA PHE A 140 -23.33 2.60 -13.89
C PHE A 140 -24.01 3.03 -12.59
N VAL A 141 -23.20 3.29 -11.58
CA VAL A 141 -23.61 3.82 -10.29
C VAL A 141 -22.76 5.05 -9.95
N VAL A 142 -23.28 5.89 -9.07
CA VAL A 142 -22.61 7.12 -8.63
C VAL A 142 -22.48 7.12 -7.12
N VAL A 143 -21.24 7.10 -6.62
CA VAL A 143 -20.97 7.38 -5.21
C VAL A 143 -20.98 8.90 -5.03
N LYS A 144 -21.74 9.40 -4.05
CA LYS A 144 -21.94 10.84 -3.81
C LYS A 144 -20.64 11.66 -3.76
N HIS A 145 -19.56 11.04 -3.29
CA HIS A 145 -18.23 11.65 -3.25
C HIS A 145 -17.16 10.57 -3.36
N ALA A 146 -16.16 10.75 -4.23
CA ALA A 146 -14.99 9.89 -4.36
C ALA A 146 -14.29 9.60 -3.01
N ALA A 147 -14.17 10.63 -2.15
CA ALA A 147 -13.65 10.51 -0.79
C ALA A 147 -14.41 9.50 0.08
N LEU A 148 -15.72 9.32 -0.10
CA LEU A 148 -16.50 8.34 0.66
C LEU A 148 -16.05 6.91 0.34
N PHE A 149 -15.86 6.60 -0.95
CA PHE A 149 -15.31 5.31 -1.36
C PHE A 149 -13.91 5.11 -0.80
N THR A 150 -13.02 6.09 -1.04
CA THR A 150 -11.59 5.98 -0.69
C THR A 150 -11.36 5.87 0.81
N SER A 151 -12.01 6.72 1.62
CA SER A 151 -11.87 6.67 3.08
C SER A 151 -12.45 5.39 3.68
N THR A 152 -13.59 4.89 3.17
CA THR A 152 -14.19 3.64 3.64
C THR A 152 -13.30 2.45 3.33
N LEU A 153 -12.81 2.35 2.09
CA LEU A 153 -11.89 1.30 1.67
C LEU A 153 -10.59 1.35 2.48
N LEU A 154 -9.98 2.53 2.61
CA LEU A 154 -8.76 2.72 3.38
C LEU A 154 -8.94 2.31 4.85
N SER A 155 -10.03 2.74 5.49
CA SER A 155 -10.33 2.35 6.88
C SER A 155 -10.45 0.85 7.05
N LYS A 156 -11.07 0.15 6.10
CA LYS A 156 -11.21 -1.31 6.15
C LYS A 156 -9.88 -2.02 5.91
N VAL A 157 -9.07 -1.53 4.97
CA VAL A 157 -7.73 -2.05 4.69
C VAL A 157 -6.83 -1.92 5.93
N LEU A 158 -6.78 -0.73 6.55
CA LEU A 158 -5.93 -0.45 7.70
C LEU A 158 -6.39 -1.18 8.98
N ALA A 159 -7.61 -1.69 9.02
CA ALA A 159 -8.13 -2.48 10.13
C ALA A 159 -7.74 -3.97 10.04
N LEU A 160 -7.11 -4.42 8.95
CA LEU A 160 -6.66 -5.81 8.78
C LEU A 160 -5.28 -6.01 9.41
N ASP A 161 -5.17 -6.93 10.36
CA ASP A 161 -3.96 -7.17 11.17
C ASP A 161 -2.71 -7.51 10.33
N ASN A 162 -2.91 -8.05 9.13
CA ASN A 162 -1.84 -8.50 8.25
C ASN A 162 -1.35 -7.43 7.25
N VAL A 163 -1.99 -6.26 7.24
CA VAL A 163 -1.66 -5.11 6.38
C VAL A 163 -0.86 -4.05 7.15
N VAL A 164 0.21 -3.55 6.53
CA VAL A 164 0.93 -2.36 7.00
C VAL A 164 0.95 -1.33 5.87
N LEU A 165 0.68 -0.06 6.20
CA LEU A 165 0.89 1.08 5.31
C LEU A 165 2.10 1.88 5.76
N MET A 166 3.09 2.02 4.86
CA MET A 166 4.21 2.92 4.99
C MET A 166 4.02 4.06 3.99
N ASN A 167 3.29 5.09 4.42
CA ASN A 167 3.12 6.33 3.67
C ASN A 167 4.34 7.26 3.82
N ALA A 168 4.39 8.32 3.02
CA ALA A 168 5.57 9.20 2.88
C ALA A 168 6.87 8.46 2.51
N THR A 169 6.74 7.29 1.89
CA THR A 169 7.85 6.42 1.50
C THR A 169 7.74 6.13 0.01
N ALA A 170 8.75 6.53 -0.76
CA ALA A 170 8.81 6.27 -2.20
C ALA A 170 9.53 4.95 -2.48
N VAL A 171 9.15 4.30 -3.57
CA VAL A 171 9.97 3.27 -4.20
C VAL A 171 10.81 3.95 -5.28
N GLU A 172 12.13 3.82 -5.18
CA GLU A 172 13.10 4.45 -6.08
C GLU A 172 13.73 3.45 -7.05
N ASP A 173 13.74 2.17 -6.70
CA ASP A 173 14.25 1.09 -7.54
C ASP A 173 13.54 -0.25 -7.24
N LEU A 174 13.78 -1.24 -8.08
CA LEU A 174 13.37 -2.62 -7.90
C LEU A 174 14.60 -3.48 -7.56
N ILE A 175 14.43 -4.43 -6.65
CA ILE A 175 15.44 -5.47 -6.45
C ILE A 175 15.24 -6.50 -7.56
N VAL A 176 16.25 -6.66 -8.43
CA VAL A 176 16.21 -7.63 -9.53
C VAL A 176 17.33 -8.64 -9.37
N HIS A 177 16.97 -9.93 -9.40
CA HIS A 177 17.90 -11.05 -9.30
C HIS A 177 17.57 -12.12 -10.34
N GLU A 178 18.56 -12.95 -10.67
CA GLU A 178 18.30 -14.19 -11.40
C GLU A 178 17.58 -15.18 -10.47
N ASP A 179 16.47 -15.73 -10.93
CA ASP A 179 15.71 -16.76 -10.22
C ASP A 179 16.29 -18.16 -10.46
N TYR A 180 15.68 -19.16 -9.82
CA TYR A 180 16.08 -20.58 -9.90
C TYR A 180 15.99 -21.17 -11.32
N SER A 181 15.30 -20.49 -12.25
CA SER A 181 15.17 -20.90 -13.65
C SER A 181 16.15 -20.17 -14.57
N GLY A 182 17.04 -19.35 -14.02
CA GLY A 182 17.99 -18.55 -14.77
C GLY A 182 17.40 -17.28 -15.39
N LYS A 183 16.21 -16.84 -14.93
CA LYS A 183 15.51 -15.66 -15.47
C LYS A 183 15.60 -14.49 -14.52
N GLN A 184 15.67 -13.27 -15.05
CA GLN A 184 15.57 -12.06 -14.23
C GLN A 184 14.17 -11.96 -13.60
N ARG A 185 14.15 -11.74 -12.29
CA ARG A 185 12.96 -11.65 -11.44
C ARG A 185 13.04 -10.43 -10.54
N VAL A 186 11.91 -9.75 -10.38
CA VAL A 186 11.72 -8.74 -9.35
C VAL A 186 11.48 -9.43 -8.01
N ALA A 187 12.32 -9.15 -7.02
CA ALA A 187 12.37 -9.83 -5.71
C ALA A 187 12.23 -8.86 -4.52
N GLY A 188 11.82 -7.62 -4.77
CA GLY A 188 11.71 -6.60 -3.75
C GLY A 188 11.68 -5.19 -4.32
N VAL A 189 11.64 -4.23 -3.40
CA VAL A 189 11.67 -2.79 -3.70
C VAL A 189 12.80 -2.11 -2.94
N VAL A 190 13.33 -1.05 -3.55
CA VAL A 190 14.26 -0.12 -2.94
C VAL A 190 13.48 1.12 -2.56
N THR A 191 13.54 1.49 -1.29
CA THR A 191 12.65 2.47 -0.66
C THR A 191 13.43 3.61 -0.03
N ASN A 192 12.80 4.77 0.04
CA ASN A 192 13.33 5.88 0.81
C ASN A 192 12.19 6.79 1.26
N TRP A 193 12.47 7.73 2.15
CA TRP A 193 11.51 8.80 2.39
C TRP A 193 11.27 9.57 1.10
N THR A 194 10.01 9.90 0.81
CA THR A 194 9.68 10.56 -0.46
C THR A 194 10.39 11.91 -0.60
N LEU A 195 10.59 12.63 0.50
CA LEU A 195 11.36 13.87 0.47
C LEU A 195 12.84 13.65 0.16
N VAL A 196 13.43 12.51 0.56
CA VAL A 196 14.80 12.17 0.16
C VAL A 196 14.84 11.88 -1.33
N ALA A 197 13.91 11.06 -1.83
CA ALA A 197 13.81 10.68 -3.23
C ALA A 197 13.64 11.88 -4.19
N LEU A 198 12.97 12.95 -3.73
CA LEU A 198 12.76 14.18 -4.49
C LEU A 198 13.94 15.16 -4.42
N ASN A 199 14.98 14.87 -3.61
CA ASN A 199 16.01 15.84 -3.24
C ASN A 199 17.45 15.31 -3.39
N HIS A 200 17.68 14.22 -4.12
CA HIS A 200 19.02 13.67 -4.38
C HIS A 200 20.02 14.68 -4.96
N ASP A 201 19.56 15.64 -5.78
CA ASP A 201 20.43 16.65 -6.39
C ASP A 201 20.72 17.86 -5.47
N THR A 202 20.11 17.91 -4.29
CA THR A 202 20.15 19.10 -3.41
C THR A 202 20.89 18.87 -2.09
N GLN A 203 21.41 17.67 -1.87
CA GLN A 203 22.13 17.25 -0.67
C GLN A 203 23.29 16.32 -1.04
N SER A 204 24.11 15.91 -0.07
CA SER A 204 24.98 14.75 -0.26
C SER A 204 24.16 13.47 -0.48
N CYS A 205 24.76 12.44 -1.06
CA CYS A 205 24.07 11.17 -1.33
C CYS A 205 23.43 10.60 -0.06
N MET A 206 22.16 10.17 -0.19
CA MET A 206 21.36 9.59 0.89
C MET A 206 20.85 8.22 0.42
N ASP A 207 21.62 7.19 0.73
CA ASP A 207 21.34 5.83 0.27
C ASP A 207 19.94 5.34 0.71
N PRO A 208 19.28 4.53 -0.13
CA PRO A 208 17.96 3.99 0.17
C PRO A 208 18.02 2.78 1.13
N ASN A 209 16.84 2.32 1.55
CA ASN A 209 16.61 1.07 2.27
C ASN A 209 15.93 0.03 1.36
N THR A 210 15.72 -1.21 1.83
CA THR A 210 15.19 -2.30 1.00
C THR A 210 14.11 -3.12 1.69
N ILE A 211 13.19 -3.66 0.88
CA ILE A 211 12.19 -4.64 1.30
C ILE A 211 12.21 -5.80 0.30
N THR A 212 12.46 -7.01 0.80
CA THR A 212 12.39 -8.24 0.01
C THR A 212 10.96 -8.77 -0.01
N ALA A 213 10.46 -9.13 -1.20
CA ALA A 213 9.20 -9.84 -1.33
C ALA A 213 9.17 -10.68 -2.62
N PRO A 214 8.52 -11.86 -2.59
CA PRO A 214 8.39 -12.70 -3.77
C PRO A 214 7.43 -12.10 -4.80
N VAL A 215 6.47 -11.27 -4.39
CA VAL A 215 5.49 -10.65 -5.27
C VAL A 215 5.39 -9.15 -5.02
N ILE A 216 5.61 -8.36 -6.06
CA ILE A 216 5.43 -6.92 -6.07
C ILE A 216 4.22 -6.59 -6.95
N ILE A 217 3.31 -5.78 -6.43
CA ILE A 217 2.14 -5.28 -7.16
C ILE A 217 2.31 -3.77 -7.31
N SER A 218 2.58 -3.30 -8.52
CA SER A 218 2.74 -1.88 -8.81
C SER A 218 1.43 -1.28 -9.30
N ALA A 219 0.96 -0.27 -8.57
CA ALA A 219 -0.30 0.44 -8.77
C ALA A 219 -0.07 1.97 -8.73
N THR A 220 1.05 2.44 -9.28
CA THR A 220 1.52 3.83 -9.14
C THR A 220 0.80 4.84 -10.04
N GLY A 221 -0.23 4.40 -10.76
CA GLY A 221 -0.97 5.24 -11.69
C GLY A 221 -0.13 5.66 -12.90
N HIS A 222 -0.52 6.76 -13.55
CA HIS A 222 0.15 7.28 -14.75
C HIS A 222 0.66 8.71 -14.60
N ASP A 223 0.12 9.48 -13.65
CA ASP A 223 0.37 10.91 -13.47
C ASP A 223 1.47 11.19 -12.44
N GLY A 224 2.03 12.40 -12.51
CA GLY A 224 2.91 12.94 -11.49
C GLY A 224 4.36 12.42 -11.55
N PRO A 225 5.23 12.93 -10.67
CA PRO A 225 6.66 12.61 -10.68
C PRO A 225 6.94 11.12 -10.38
N MET A 226 6.04 10.45 -9.67
CA MET A 226 6.16 9.03 -9.29
C MET A 226 5.26 8.10 -10.10
N GLY A 227 4.54 8.63 -11.11
CA GLY A 227 3.58 7.86 -11.91
C GLY A 227 4.27 6.85 -12.84
N ALA A 228 3.65 5.68 -12.98
CA ALA A 228 4.12 4.57 -13.80
C ALA A 228 5.57 4.14 -13.51
N PHE A 229 5.95 4.19 -12.23
CA PHE A 229 7.32 3.97 -11.78
C PHE A 229 7.88 2.63 -12.27
N SER A 230 7.20 1.52 -11.99
CA SER A 230 7.73 0.20 -12.30
C SER A 230 7.75 -0.04 -13.81
N ALA A 231 6.71 0.39 -14.52
CA ALA A 231 6.68 0.32 -15.99
C ALA A 231 7.88 1.06 -16.62
N LYS A 232 8.17 2.29 -16.17
CA LYS A 232 9.35 3.05 -16.62
C LYS A 232 10.66 2.37 -16.21
N ARG A 233 10.71 1.84 -14.98
CA ARG A 233 11.91 1.20 -14.45
C ARG A 233 12.28 -0.04 -15.26
N LEU A 234 11.30 -0.87 -15.65
CA LEU A 234 11.51 -2.04 -16.52
C LEU A 234 12.24 -1.69 -17.82
N VAL A 235 11.97 -0.52 -18.41
CA VAL A 235 12.69 -0.06 -19.61
C VAL A 235 14.14 0.25 -19.28
N SER A 236 14.37 1.06 -18.23
CA SER A 236 15.73 1.45 -17.83
C SER A 236 16.60 0.27 -17.34
N THR A 237 15.98 -0.80 -16.82
CA THR A 237 16.67 -2.03 -16.40
C THR A 237 16.81 -3.05 -17.52
N GLY A 238 16.31 -2.77 -18.73
CA GLY A 238 16.40 -3.65 -19.90
C GLY A 238 15.46 -4.87 -19.87
N LEU A 239 14.47 -4.90 -18.97
CA LEU A 239 13.46 -5.95 -18.90
C LEU A 239 12.27 -5.71 -19.85
N LEU A 240 12.13 -4.48 -20.34
CA LEU A 240 11.18 -4.07 -21.36
C LEU A 240 11.91 -3.22 -22.41
N LYS A 241 11.62 -3.42 -23.69
CA LYS A 241 12.27 -2.65 -24.76
C LYS A 241 11.89 -1.16 -24.72
N GLU A 242 10.59 -0.89 -24.64
CA GLU A 242 10.02 0.46 -24.65
C GLU A 242 8.62 0.44 -24.03
N LEU A 243 8.12 1.60 -23.58
CA LEU A 243 6.75 1.75 -23.10
C LEU A 243 5.75 1.71 -24.26
N GLY A 244 4.58 1.13 -24.00
CA GLY A 244 3.44 1.22 -24.91
C GLY A 244 2.85 2.63 -25.01
N ASN A 245 3.04 3.47 -23.99
CA ASN A 245 2.56 4.85 -23.81
C ASN A 245 1.03 4.97 -23.81
N MET A 246 0.47 5.50 -22.73
CA MET A 246 -0.98 5.68 -22.59
C MET A 246 -1.57 6.48 -23.76
N ARG A 247 -2.70 6.00 -24.29
CA ARG A 247 -3.37 6.58 -25.48
C ARG A 247 -4.51 7.51 -25.10
N GLY A 248 -5.14 8.10 -26.12
CA GLY A 248 -6.29 9.01 -25.96
C GLY A 248 -7.45 8.39 -25.16
N LEU A 249 -8.38 9.23 -24.74
CA LEU A 249 -9.50 8.81 -23.89
C LEU A 249 -10.55 8.03 -24.69
N ASP A 250 -10.84 6.81 -24.25
CA ASP A 250 -11.96 5.98 -24.71
C ASP A 250 -12.37 5.04 -23.57
N MET A 251 -13.41 5.39 -22.83
CA MET A 251 -13.87 4.64 -21.65
C MET A 251 -14.28 3.19 -21.98
N ASN A 252 -14.87 2.96 -23.14
CA ASN A 252 -15.38 1.64 -23.52
C ASN A 252 -14.24 0.67 -23.83
N ARG A 253 -13.17 1.16 -24.45
CA ARG A 253 -11.98 0.36 -24.73
C ARG A 253 -11.04 0.27 -23.53
N ALA A 254 -10.86 1.37 -22.81
CA ALA A 254 -9.90 1.48 -21.71
C ALA A 254 -10.24 0.55 -20.55
N GLU A 255 -11.47 0.61 -20.02
CA GLU A 255 -11.77 -0.10 -18.78
C GLU A 255 -11.62 -1.62 -18.88
N PRO A 256 -12.17 -2.30 -19.92
CA PRO A 256 -11.92 -3.73 -20.11
C PRO A 256 -10.47 -4.04 -20.42
N ALA A 257 -9.75 -3.21 -21.19
CA ALA A 257 -8.34 -3.44 -21.50
C ALA A 257 -7.48 -3.45 -20.23
N ILE A 258 -7.70 -2.51 -19.31
CA ILE A 258 -6.97 -2.46 -18.04
C ILE A 258 -7.28 -3.67 -17.16
N VAL A 259 -8.56 -4.00 -16.97
CA VAL A 259 -8.96 -5.14 -16.12
C VAL A 259 -8.43 -6.44 -16.72
N ASN A 260 -8.69 -6.69 -18.01
CA ASN A 260 -8.27 -7.93 -18.66
C ASN A 260 -6.75 -8.03 -18.85
N GLY A 261 -6.05 -6.90 -18.97
CA GLY A 261 -4.60 -6.87 -19.11
C GLY A 261 -3.82 -7.06 -17.81
N THR A 262 -4.42 -6.78 -16.64
CA THR A 262 -3.73 -6.85 -15.34
C THR A 262 -3.16 -8.24 -15.09
N ARG A 263 -1.84 -8.33 -14.89
CA ARG A 263 -1.08 -9.59 -14.88
C ARG A 263 0.32 -9.42 -14.28
N GLU A 264 1.00 -10.53 -14.06
CA GLU A 264 2.46 -10.57 -13.92
C GLU A 264 3.10 -10.21 -15.27
N VAL A 265 3.76 -9.06 -15.36
CA VAL A 265 4.36 -8.57 -16.62
C VAL A 265 5.79 -9.07 -16.80
N VAL A 266 6.50 -9.29 -15.69
CA VAL A 266 7.79 -10.00 -15.59
C VAL A 266 7.76 -10.82 -14.30
N PRO A 267 8.57 -11.88 -14.16
CA PRO A 267 8.57 -12.70 -12.95
C PRO A 267 8.68 -11.84 -11.68
N GLY A 268 7.73 -12.01 -10.77
CA GLY A 268 7.64 -11.31 -9.49
C GLY A 268 6.98 -9.92 -9.51
N LEU A 269 6.61 -9.37 -10.68
CA LEU A 269 6.01 -8.04 -10.78
C LEU A 269 4.67 -8.06 -11.51
N ILE A 270 3.62 -7.72 -10.77
CA ILE A 270 2.26 -7.49 -11.30
C ILE A 270 2.06 -6.00 -11.51
N LEU A 271 1.54 -5.61 -12.68
CA LEU A 271 1.07 -4.24 -12.92
C LEU A 271 -0.46 -4.19 -12.91
N THR A 272 -0.99 -3.20 -12.22
CA THR A 272 -2.43 -2.99 -12.05
C THR A 272 -2.80 -1.50 -12.15
N GLY A 273 -4.07 -1.23 -12.41
CA GLY A 273 -4.59 0.12 -12.56
C GLY A 273 -3.99 0.83 -13.77
N MET A 274 -3.92 2.16 -13.71
CA MET A 274 -3.50 2.95 -14.87
C MET A 274 -2.02 2.85 -15.22
N GLU A 275 -1.14 2.39 -14.32
CA GLU A 275 0.26 2.12 -14.65
C GLU A 275 0.38 1.11 -15.81
N LEU A 276 -0.54 0.14 -15.87
CA LEU A 276 -0.59 -0.82 -16.96
C LEU A 276 -0.89 -0.16 -18.32
N SER A 277 -1.57 0.99 -18.36
CA SER A 277 -1.82 1.69 -19.62
C SER A 277 -0.53 2.22 -20.25
N GLU A 278 0.44 2.63 -19.44
CA GLU A 278 1.75 3.09 -19.91
C GLU A 278 2.60 1.92 -20.41
N HIS A 279 2.52 0.78 -19.71
CA HIS A 279 3.18 -0.45 -20.13
C HIS A 279 2.62 -0.97 -21.46
N ASP A 280 1.30 -1.17 -21.57
CA ASP A 280 0.67 -1.84 -22.72
C ASP A 280 0.26 -0.87 -23.85
N GLY A 281 0.21 0.44 -23.59
CA GLY A 281 -0.27 1.42 -24.56
C GLY A 281 -1.79 1.42 -24.75
N SER A 282 -2.53 1.27 -23.65
CA SER A 282 -4.01 1.28 -23.65
C SER A 282 -4.58 2.70 -23.62
N ASN A 283 -5.83 2.86 -24.04
CA ASN A 283 -6.60 4.10 -23.85
C ASN A 283 -6.77 4.42 -22.35
N ARG A 284 -6.92 5.71 -22.03
CA ARG A 284 -7.35 6.15 -20.69
C ARG A 284 -8.86 6.23 -20.56
N MET A 285 -9.40 6.05 -19.35
CA MET A 285 -10.84 6.18 -19.09
C MET A 285 -11.26 7.55 -18.52
N GLY A 286 -10.33 8.34 -17.97
CA GLY A 286 -10.69 9.62 -17.34
C GLY A 286 -11.51 9.41 -16.06
N PRO A 287 -12.60 10.17 -15.82
CA PRO A 287 -13.27 10.23 -14.52
C PRO A 287 -14.27 9.09 -14.26
N THR A 288 -13.86 7.84 -14.47
CA THR A 288 -14.62 6.62 -14.10
C THR A 288 -13.67 5.62 -13.44
N PHE A 289 -14.14 4.92 -12.40
CA PHE A 289 -13.27 4.18 -11.47
C PHE A 289 -13.50 2.67 -11.46
N GLY A 290 -14.43 2.15 -12.26
CA GLY A 290 -14.77 0.72 -12.30
C GLY A 290 -13.57 -0.16 -12.65
N ALA A 291 -12.77 0.25 -13.64
CA ALA A 291 -11.55 -0.45 -14.01
C ALA A 291 -10.51 -0.52 -12.90
N MET A 292 -10.37 0.53 -12.07
CA MET A 292 -9.39 0.53 -10.99
C MET A 292 -9.74 -0.52 -9.94
N ILE A 293 -11.02 -0.63 -9.59
CA ILE A 293 -11.55 -1.66 -8.70
C ILE A 293 -11.32 -3.05 -9.31
N GLY A 294 -11.82 -3.28 -10.53
CA GLY A 294 -11.73 -4.61 -11.17
C GLY A 294 -10.29 -5.07 -11.40
N SER A 295 -9.41 -4.14 -11.79
CA SER A 295 -7.98 -4.39 -11.99
C SER A 295 -7.29 -4.73 -10.68
N GLY A 296 -7.50 -3.94 -9.62
CA GLY A 296 -6.93 -4.23 -8.30
C GLY A 296 -7.37 -5.59 -7.76
N ILE A 297 -8.66 -5.92 -7.89
CA ILE A 297 -9.18 -7.25 -7.53
C ILE A 297 -8.50 -8.33 -8.37
N LYS A 298 -8.38 -8.17 -9.68
CA LYS A 298 -7.67 -9.15 -10.53
C LYS A 298 -6.21 -9.35 -10.09
N ALA A 299 -5.49 -8.26 -9.81
CA ALA A 299 -4.11 -8.35 -9.32
C ALA A 299 -3.99 -9.18 -8.03
N SER A 300 -4.98 -9.12 -7.15
CA SER A 300 -4.99 -9.96 -5.93
C SER A 300 -5.12 -11.46 -6.24
N TRP A 301 -5.78 -11.84 -7.34
CA TRP A 301 -5.87 -13.23 -7.78
C TRP A 301 -4.57 -13.69 -8.43
N GLU A 302 -3.94 -12.85 -9.26
CA GLU A 302 -2.63 -13.14 -9.85
C GLU A 302 -1.57 -13.32 -8.76
N ALA A 303 -1.56 -12.45 -7.75
CA ALA A 303 -0.62 -12.56 -6.63
C ALA A 303 -0.75 -13.88 -5.87
N THR A 304 -1.99 -14.36 -5.67
CA THR A 304 -2.25 -15.65 -5.02
C THR A 304 -1.63 -16.80 -5.82
N ARG A 305 -1.79 -16.81 -7.16
CA ARG A 305 -1.25 -17.87 -8.02
C ARG A 305 0.28 -17.91 -8.03
N ILE A 306 0.94 -16.75 -7.94
CA ILE A 306 2.40 -16.69 -7.89
C ILE A 306 2.90 -17.24 -6.55
N LEU A 307 2.24 -16.86 -5.44
CA LEU A 307 2.61 -17.32 -4.10
C LEU A 307 2.42 -18.82 -3.86
N ASP A 308 1.59 -19.50 -4.66
CA ASP A 308 1.48 -20.96 -4.62
C ASP A 308 2.80 -21.64 -5.03
N ASN A 309 3.66 -20.93 -5.77
CA ASN A 309 4.92 -21.47 -6.27
C ASN A 309 6.16 -20.75 -5.71
N ALA A 310 6.05 -19.48 -5.31
CA ALA A 310 7.20 -18.69 -4.83
C ALA A 310 7.07 -18.29 -3.36
N ARG A 311 8.17 -18.36 -2.61
CA ARG A 311 8.28 -17.90 -1.21
C ARG A 311 9.65 -17.33 -0.91
N VAL A 312 9.83 -16.71 0.27
CA VAL A 312 11.14 -16.25 0.74
C VAL A 312 11.73 -17.25 1.74
N VAL A 313 12.97 -17.70 1.49
CA VAL A 313 13.77 -18.52 2.41
C VAL A 313 15.13 -17.84 2.59
N ASN A 314 15.50 -17.53 3.84
CA ASN A 314 16.76 -16.84 4.18
C ASN A 314 17.00 -15.55 3.37
N GLY A 315 15.94 -14.75 3.18
CA GLY A 315 16.02 -13.48 2.43
C GLY A 315 16.13 -13.64 0.91
N LYS A 316 16.02 -14.85 0.37
CA LYS A 316 16.00 -15.10 -1.08
C LYS A 316 14.64 -15.64 -1.52
N VAL A 317 14.17 -15.17 -2.66
CA VAL A 317 12.98 -15.74 -3.31
C VAL A 317 13.35 -17.09 -3.91
N VAL A 318 12.60 -18.13 -3.54
CA VAL A 318 12.77 -19.52 -4.00
C VAL A 318 11.42 -20.09 -4.40
N GLY A 319 11.44 -21.11 -5.27
CA GLY A 319 10.25 -21.87 -5.64
C GLY A 319 9.78 -21.56 -7.05
#